data_AF-A0A938A507-F1
#
_entry.id   AF-A0A938A507-F1
#
_cell.length_a   1.000
_cell.length_b   1.000
_cell.length_c   1.000
_cell.angle_alpha   90.00
_cell.angle_beta   90.00
_cell.angle_gamma   90.00
#
_symmetry.space_group_name_H-M   'P 1'
#
loop_
_entity.id
_entity.type
_entity.pdbx_description
1 polymer ?
#
loop_
_entity_poly.entity_id
_entity_poly.type
_entity_poly.pdbx_seq_one_letter_code
_entity_poly.pdbx_strand_id
1 'polypeptide(L)'
;MTETLVERRARLMGPNVPTFYRTPVHIVKGEGVWLWDAAGNRYLDCYNNVPHVGHCHPRVVRAICDQAGRLNTHTRYLHDGVLDYIERLTATFGHGISQVIMTCTGSEANDIALRMAQAATGKTGIIATDATYHGNTMAVSQLSTRKPPIGGCWPNVRLVPAPDSLKRPDPDGTIFTGHVARAVQELEAAGFGCSGILLCPMFANEGLPSLPPGWLDKAVAAIRAAGGIVIADEVQPGFGRAGSHFWGHDRLGFAPEVVVMGKPIANGHPVGAVATRPDVMAAFRNAFSYFNTFGGNPVSAAAALAVLEVIRDEGLQENAARVSAHVAQRMAVLSHPLLRDTRSNGLFFGAEFSLDDGQPATRFCADLVEAMVARGVLMNVIGAGRNILKIRPPMPFSIENADYLMDRLEIALRETRVAA
;
A
#
# COMPACT_ATOMS: atom_id res chain seq x y z
N MET A 1 -4.32 -36.11 21.51
CA MET A 1 -3.90 -35.48 20.26
C MET A 1 -3.19 -34.17 20.61
N THR A 2 -2.08 -33.86 19.97
CA THR A 2 -1.37 -32.58 20.16
C THR A 2 -2.18 -31.45 19.52
N GLU A 3 -2.35 -30.33 20.25
CA GLU A 3 -3.02 -29.11 19.73
C GLU A 3 -2.34 -28.64 18.45
N THR A 4 -3.11 -28.40 17.39
CA THR A 4 -2.61 -27.85 16.12
C THR A 4 -2.20 -26.37 16.30
N LEU A 5 -1.33 -25.86 15.42
CA LEU A 5 -0.92 -24.45 15.48
C LEU A 5 -2.12 -23.48 15.31
N VAL A 6 -3.12 -23.85 14.51
CA VAL A 6 -4.33 -23.05 14.29
C VAL A 6 -5.18 -23.00 15.56
N GLU A 7 -5.38 -24.14 16.24
CA GLU A 7 -6.09 -24.19 17.53
C GLU A 7 -5.37 -23.36 18.59
N ARG A 8 -4.04 -23.50 18.69
CA ARG A 8 -3.22 -22.71 19.60
C ARG A 8 -3.32 -21.21 19.30
N ARG A 9 -3.34 -20.80 18.03
CA ARG A 9 -3.55 -19.40 17.63
C ARG A 9 -4.93 -18.90 18.04
N ALA A 10 -6.00 -19.68 17.80
CA ALA A 10 -7.35 -19.29 18.19
C ALA A 10 -7.48 -19.13 19.71
N ARG A 11 -6.86 -20.03 20.49
CA ARG A 11 -6.83 -19.96 21.96
C ARG A 11 -6.05 -18.76 22.50
N LEU A 12 -4.90 -18.43 21.89
CA LEU A 12 -3.99 -17.40 22.41
C LEU A 12 -4.26 -16.00 21.86
N MET A 13 -4.74 -15.89 20.62
CA MET A 13 -4.94 -14.62 19.93
C MET A 13 -6.43 -14.28 19.74
N GLY A 14 -7.33 -15.15 20.21
CA GLY A 14 -8.77 -15.06 20.00
C GLY A 14 -9.23 -15.65 18.66
N PRO A 15 -10.56 -15.81 18.50
CA PRO A 15 -11.13 -16.33 17.27
C PRO A 15 -10.99 -15.31 16.11
N ASN A 16 -11.15 -15.78 14.88
CA ASN A 16 -11.21 -14.94 13.67
C ASN A 16 -9.96 -14.09 13.37
N VAL A 17 -8.81 -14.39 13.98
CA VAL A 17 -7.53 -13.83 13.53
C VAL A 17 -7.30 -14.30 12.10
N PRO A 18 -7.19 -13.39 11.13
CA PRO A 18 -7.18 -13.77 9.72
C PRO A 18 -5.94 -14.59 9.40
N THR A 19 -6.16 -15.64 8.62
CA THR A 19 -5.12 -16.41 7.93
C THR A 19 -5.42 -16.38 6.44
N PHE A 20 -4.39 -16.56 5.62
CA PHE A 20 -4.59 -16.77 4.19
C PHE A 20 -4.74 -18.24 3.88
N TYR A 21 -5.47 -18.48 2.79
CA TYR A 21 -5.70 -19.78 2.18
C TYR A 21 -6.61 -20.70 3.01
N ARG A 22 -7.20 -21.70 2.35
CA ARG A 22 -8.05 -22.69 3.03
C ARG A 22 -7.25 -23.52 4.03
N THR A 23 -6.02 -23.87 3.65
CA THR A 23 -5.04 -24.48 4.54
C THR A 23 -3.95 -23.46 4.83
N PRO A 24 -3.92 -22.86 6.04
CA PRO A 24 -2.92 -21.85 6.37
C PRO A 24 -1.50 -22.38 6.22
N VAL A 25 -0.66 -21.65 5.49
CA VAL A 25 0.74 -22.02 5.27
C VAL A 25 1.59 -21.59 6.47
N HIS A 26 2.31 -22.53 7.06
CA HIS A 26 3.21 -22.30 8.19
C HIS A 26 4.63 -22.00 7.71
N ILE A 27 4.88 -20.73 7.35
CA ILE A 27 6.20 -20.26 6.88
C ILE A 27 7.19 -20.15 8.05
N VAL A 28 8.40 -20.69 7.86
CA VAL A 28 9.46 -20.74 8.88
C VAL A 28 10.81 -20.18 8.41
N LYS A 29 11.03 -20.03 7.10
CA LYS A 29 12.23 -19.43 6.52
C LYS A 29 11.87 -18.54 5.33
N GLY A 30 12.60 -17.45 5.13
CA GLY A 30 12.58 -16.63 3.93
C GLY A 30 13.98 -16.25 3.45
N GLU A 31 14.16 -16.07 2.15
CA GLU A 31 15.41 -15.66 1.52
C GLU A 31 15.11 -15.01 0.15
N GLY A 32 15.42 -13.72 0.00
CA GLY A 32 15.12 -12.99 -1.23
C GLY A 32 13.61 -12.98 -1.52
N VAL A 33 13.18 -13.63 -2.59
CA VAL A 33 11.75 -13.78 -2.95
C VAL A 33 11.15 -15.15 -2.58
N TRP A 34 11.93 -16.02 -1.95
CA TRP A 34 11.52 -17.38 -1.65
C TRP A 34 11.17 -17.54 -0.17
N LEU A 35 10.17 -18.37 0.09
CA LEU A 35 9.72 -18.75 1.43
C LEU A 35 9.68 -20.28 1.53
N TRP A 36 9.88 -20.79 2.74
CA TRP A 36 9.75 -22.23 3.04
C TRP A 36 8.81 -22.46 4.21
N ASP A 37 7.95 -23.47 4.07
CA ASP A 37 7.13 -23.95 5.18
C ASP A 37 7.91 -24.91 6.09
N ALA A 38 7.29 -25.32 7.19
CA ALA A 38 7.85 -26.25 8.15
C ALA A 38 8.14 -27.67 7.60
N ALA A 39 7.56 -28.03 6.45
CA ALA A 39 7.81 -29.30 5.76
C ALA A 39 8.93 -29.18 4.69
N GLY A 40 9.46 -27.98 4.48
CA GLY A 40 10.49 -27.71 3.47
C GLY A 40 9.94 -27.39 2.08
N ASN A 41 8.62 -27.27 1.90
CA ASN A 41 8.04 -26.85 0.63
C ASN A 41 8.42 -25.40 0.36
N ARG A 42 8.87 -25.12 -0.86
CA ARG A 42 9.32 -23.80 -1.28
C ARG A 42 8.20 -23.07 -2.03
N TYR A 43 8.02 -21.78 -1.70
CA TYR A 43 7.03 -20.91 -2.31
C TYR A 43 7.68 -19.63 -2.85
N LEU A 44 7.32 -19.23 -4.06
CA LEU A 44 7.62 -17.92 -4.61
C LEU A 44 6.68 -16.88 -3.99
N ASP A 45 7.25 -15.84 -3.39
CA ASP A 45 6.50 -14.74 -2.78
C ASP A 45 6.08 -13.71 -3.83
N CYS A 46 4.81 -13.77 -4.21
CA CYS A 46 4.18 -12.83 -5.14
C CYS A 46 3.17 -11.92 -4.43
N TYR A 47 3.29 -11.69 -3.12
CA TYR A 47 2.30 -10.90 -2.34
C TYR A 47 2.90 -9.83 -1.43
N ASN A 48 3.98 -10.16 -0.74
CA ASN A 48 4.50 -9.33 0.33
C ASN A 48 5.35 -8.17 -0.23
N ASN A 49 4.96 -6.93 0.08
CA ASN A 49 5.80 -5.75 -0.14
C ASN A 49 6.54 -5.29 1.13
N VAL A 50 6.22 -5.87 2.28
CA VAL A 50 6.87 -5.55 3.56
C VAL A 50 8.36 -5.93 3.53
N PRO A 51 8.76 -7.17 3.14
CA PRO A 51 10.14 -7.50 2.85
C PRO A 51 10.54 -6.92 1.48
N HIS A 52 10.49 -5.59 1.35
CA HIS A 52 10.64 -4.86 0.10
C HIS A 52 11.94 -5.17 -0.63
N VAL A 53 13.06 -5.23 0.08
CA VAL A 53 14.38 -5.56 -0.49
C VAL A 53 14.67 -7.08 -0.42
N GLY A 54 13.64 -7.88 -0.19
CA GLY A 54 13.74 -9.33 -0.02
C GLY A 54 13.81 -9.78 1.43
N HIS A 55 13.38 -11.02 1.66
CA HIS A 55 13.42 -11.67 2.96
C HIS A 55 14.85 -11.82 3.46
N CYS A 56 15.05 -11.51 4.75
CA CYS A 56 16.33 -11.68 5.44
C CYS A 56 17.53 -10.98 4.77
N HIS A 57 17.29 -9.82 4.13
CA HIS A 57 18.34 -9.08 3.44
C HIS A 57 19.54 -8.75 4.37
N PRO A 58 20.77 -9.19 4.05
CA PRO A 58 21.89 -9.19 5.00
C PRO A 58 22.29 -7.78 5.45
N ARG A 59 22.20 -6.77 4.56
CA ARG A 59 22.50 -5.37 4.92
C ARG A 59 21.53 -4.81 5.96
N VAL A 60 20.24 -5.14 5.85
CA VAL A 60 19.21 -4.65 6.79
C VAL A 60 19.33 -5.36 8.14
N VAL A 61 19.53 -6.69 8.12
CA VAL A 61 19.76 -7.48 9.34
C VAL A 61 20.97 -6.94 10.11
N ARG A 62 22.09 -6.74 9.42
CA ARG A 62 23.31 -6.20 10.03
C ARG A 62 23.09 -4.80 10.60
N ALA A 63 22.46 -3.89 9.86
CA ALA A 63 22.19 -2.53 10.34
C ALA A 63 21.37 -2.52 11.64
N ILE A 64 20.36 -3.38 11.74
CA ILE A 64 19.56 -3.54 12.96
C ILE A 64 20.41 -4.07 14.12
N CYS A 65 21.14 -5.17 13.90
CA CYS A 65 21.96 -5.81 14.94
C CYS A 65 23.06 -4.87 15.45
N ASP A 66 23.81 -4.25 14.54
CA ASP A 66 24.93 -3.37 14.87
C ASP A 66 24.44 -2.14 15.65
N GLN A 67 23.33 -1.51 15.24
CA GLN A 67 22.79 -0.35 15.96
C GLN A 67 22.18 -0.74 17.31
N ALA A 68 21.47 -1.86 17.40
CA ALA A 68 20.88 -2.33 18.66
C ALA A 68 21.94 -2.69 19.70
N GLY A 69 23.10 -3.21 19.27
CA GLY A 69 24.24 -3.46 20.13
C GLY A 69 24.95 -2.20 20.65
N ARG A 70 24.64 -1.02 20.08
CA ARG A 70 25.25 0.28 20.44
C ARG A 70 24.31 1.16 21.26
N LEU A 71 23.14 1.50 20.72
CA LEU A 71 22.18 2.39 21.34
C LEU A 71 20.80 2.28 20.69
N ASN A 72 19.76 2.23 21.53
CA ASN A 72 18.37 2.35 21.09
C ASN A 72 17.53 3.14 22.10
N THR A 73 17.30 4.43 21.83
CA THR A 73 16.57 5.35 22.70
C THR A 73 15.64 6.25 21.87
N HIS A 74 14.92 7.14 22.53
CA HIS A 74 14.01 8.08 21.87
C HIS A 74 14.71 9.33 21.30
N THR A 75 14.02 10.07 20.43
CA THR A 75 14.52 11.26 19.71
C THR A 75 14.71 12.54 20.53
N ARG A 76 14.44 12.54 21.85
CA ARG A 76 14.75 13.70 22.72
C ARG A 76 16.24 13.86 23.02
N TYR A 77 17.04 12.81 22.80
CA TYR A 77 18.50 12.92 22.77
C TYR A 77 18.94 13.02 21.32
N LEU A 78 19.97 13.83 21.07
CA LEU A 78 20.51 14.01 19.72
C LEU A 78 21.14 12.70 19.22
N HIS A 79 20.87 12.39 17.95
CA HIS A 79 21.45 11.25 17.26
C HIS A 79 21.49 11.56 15.75
N ASP A 80 22.62 11.31 15.11
CA ASP A 80 22.88 11.53 13.68
C ASP A 80 22.02 10.62 12.79
N GLY A 81 21.94 9.32 13.09
CA GLY A 81 21.30 8.34 12.22
C GLY A 81 19.84 8.63 11.82
N VAL A 82 19.04 9.29 12.67
CA VAL A 82 17.67 9.71 12.28
C VAL A 82 17.69 10.91 11.33
N LEU A 83 18.66 11.82 11.48
CA LEU A 83 18.87 12.95 10.58
C LEU A 83 19.38 12.46 9.23
N ASP A 84 20.39 11.58 9.21
CA ASP A 84 20.93 10.97 8.00
C ASP A 84 19.83 10.27 7.19
N TYR A 85 18.98 9.49 7.88
CA TYR A 85 17.83 8.85 7.24
C TYR A 85 16.85 9.87 6.65
N ILE A 86 16.47 10.90 7.42
CA ILE A 86 15.52 11.92 6.95
C ILE A 86 16.08 12.69 5.75
N GLU A 87 17.36 13.05 5.74
CA GLU A 87 18.02 13.71 4.60
C GLU A 87 17.99 12.83 3.34
N ARG A 88 18.23 11.51 3.48
CA ARG A 88 18.17 10.59 2.33
C ARG A 88 16.75 10.36 1.85
N LEU A 89 15.79 10.29 2.77
CA LEU A 89 14.39 10.15 2.42
C LEU A 89 13.88 11.40 1.70
N THR A 90 14.14 12.60 2.22
CA THR A 90 13.64 13.86 1.64
C THR A 90 14.27 14.19 0.30
N ALA A 91 15.51 13.73 0.05
CA ALA A 91 16.12 13.82 -1.29
C ALA A 91 15.37 13.03 -2.38
N THR A 92 14.44 12.14 -2.01
CA THR A 92 13.59 11.42 -2.98
C THR A 92 12.27 12.13 -3.27
N PHE A 93 11.97 13.25 -2.60
CA PHE A 93 10.72 14.00 -2.79
C PHE A 93 10.90 15.25 -3.65
N GLY A 94 9.84 15.57 -4.40
CA GLY A 94 9.61 16.89 -4.99
C GLY A 94 8.69 17.76 -4.12
N HIS A 95 8.04 18.74 -4.75
CA HIS A 95 6.88 19.49 -4.19
C HIS A 95 7.14 20.26 -2.89
N GLY A 96 8.41 20.54 -2.57
CA GLY A 96 8.82 21.24 -1.33
C GLY A 96 8.70 20.39 -0.05
N ILE A 97 8.47 19.08 -0.18
CA ILE A 97 8.40 18.14 0.94
C ILE A 97 9.82 17.92 1.47
N SER A 98 10.07 18.35 2.70
CA SER A 98 11.42 18.39 3.28
C SER A 98 11.47 18.10 4.77
N GLN A 99 10.32 17.84 5.40
CA GLN A 99 10.25 17.57 6.84
C GLN A 99 9.46 16.30 7.11
N VAL A 100 9.91 15.52 8.09
CA VAL A 100 9.40 14.18 8.35
C VAL A 100 9.13 13.99 9.83
N ILE A 101 8.03 13.30 10.15
CA ILE A 101 7.80 12.68 11.46
C ILE A 101 7.81 11.16 11.24
N MET A 102 8.68 10.44 11.95
CA MET A 102 8.68 8.98 11.96
C MET A 102 7.66 8.44 12.97
N THR A 103 7.03 7.32 12.63
CA THR A 103 6.06 6.58 13.42
C THR A 103 6.41 5.09 13.43
N CYS A 104 5.59 4.26 14.07
CA CYS A 104 5.79 2.80 14.09
C CYS A 104 4.99 2.09 13.00
N THR A 105 3.92 2.72 12.49
CA THR A 105 3.02 2.11 11.51
C THR A 105 2.47 3.14 10.52
N GLY A 106 1.98 2.65 9.37
CA GLY A 106 1.23 3.46 8.42
C GLY A 106 -0.10 3.99 8.99
N SER A 107 -0.76 3.25 9.88
CA SER A 107 -1.98 3.72 10.56
C SER A 107 -1.69 4.98 11.40
N GLU A 108 -0.62 4.96 12.21
CA GLU A 108 -0.20 6.14 12.99
C GLU A 108 0.18 7.31 12.09
N ALA A 109 0.86 7.05 10.97
CA ALA A 109 1.25 8.09 10.03
C ALA A 109 0.02 8.74 9.35
N ASN A 110 -0.99 7.95 8.97
CA ASN A 110 -2.23 8.48 8.44
C ASN A 110 -3.02 9.28 9.50
N ASP A 111 -3.05 8.85 10.76
CA ASP A 111 -3.65 9.65 11.85
C ASP A 111 -3.00 11.03 11.99
N ILE A 112 -1.66 11.09 11.91
CA ILE A 112 -0.94 12.36 11.93
C ILE A 112 -1.25 13.19 10.68
N ALA A 113 -1.33 12.58 9.51
CA ALA A 113 -1.69 13.28 8.28
C ALA A 113 -3.08 13.92 8.34
N LEU A 114 -4.07 13.22 8.93
CA LEU A 114 -5.40 13.79 9.18
C LEU A 114 -5.33 15.00 10.12
N ARG A 115 -4.48 14.93 11.16
CA ARG A 115 -4.24 16.06 12.08
C ARG A 115 -3.48 17.21 11.41
N MET A 116 -2.54 16.92 10.51
CA MET A 116 -1.85 17.94 9.70
C MET A 116 -2.85 18.69 8.83
N ALA A 117 -3.78 17.99 8.18
CA ALA A 117 -4.85 18.61 7.41
C ALA A 117 -5.72 19.52 8.28
N GLN A 118 -6.11 19.06 9.48
CA GLN A 118 -6.88 19.89 10.42
C GLN A 118 -6.11 21.14 10.87
N ALA A 119 -4.83 20.99 11.24
CA ALA A 119 -4.01 22.11 11.69
C ALA A 119 -3.75 23.15 10.59
N ALA A 120 -3.54 22.69 9.34
CA ALA A 120 -3.28 23.57 8.22
C ALA A 120 -4.53 24.35 7.76
N THR A 121 -5.72 23.78 7.93
CA THR A 121 -6.95 24.31 7.33
C THR A 121 -7.95 24.88 8.35
N GLY A 122 -7.83 24.51 9.62
CA GLY A 122 -8.85 24.78 10.65
C GLY A 122 -10.16 24.01 10.46
N LYS A 123 -10.22 23.08 9.49
CA LYS A 123 -11.41 22.31 9.10
C LYS A 123 -11.27 20.86 9.52
N THR A 124 -12.37 20.11 9.58
CA THR A 124 -12.35 18.70 10.00
C THR A 124 -12.84 17.71 8.96
N GLY A 125 -13.46 18.16 7.87
CA GLY A 125 -14.07 17.28 6.89
C GLY A 125 -13.06 16.59 5.96
N ILE A 126 -13.08 15.26 5.89
CA ILE A 126 -12.13 14.47 5.10
C ILE A 126 -12.84 13.66 4.01
N ILE A 127 -12.24 13.60 2.83
CA ILE A 127 -12.71 12.82 1.69
C ILE A 127 -11.77 11.61 1.46
N ALA A 128 -12.36 10.45 1.19
CA ALA A 128 -11.64 9.23 0.76
C ALA A 128 -12.50 8.45 -0.25
N THR A 129 -11.97 7.39 -0.86
CA THR A 129 -12.78 6.52 -1.74
C THR A 129 -13.59 5.51 -0.92
N ASP A 130 -14.68 5.00 -1.50
CA ASP A 130 -15.56 4.01 -0.87
C ASP A 130 -15.02 2.57 -0.89
N ALA A 131 -13.81 2.33 -1.43
CA ALA A 131 -13.18 1.01 -1.50
C ALA A 131 -11.75 0.97 -0.94
N THR A 132 -11.35 2.00 -0.18
CA THR A 132 -9.99 2.12 0.40
C THR A 132 -9.80 1.43 1.75
N TYR A 133 -8.54 1.39 2.19
CA TYR A 133 -8.07 1.02 3.51
C TYR A 133 -6.77 1.78 3.82
N HIS A 134 -6.81 2.62 4.86
CA HIS A 134 -5.69 3.50 5.28
C HIS A 134 -5.15 3.17 6.68
N GLY A 135 -5.64 2.10 7.31
CA GLY A 135 -5.16 1.64 8.61
C GLY A 135 -6.29 1.18 9.52
N ASN A 136 -6.01 1.14 10.82
CA ASN A 136 -6.85 0.45 11.80
C ASN A 136 -7.04 1.21 13.12
N THR A 137 -6.60 2.46 13.24
CA THR A 137 -6.94 3.29 14.41
C THR A 137 -8.41 3.70 14.35
N MET A 138 -8.91 4.29 15.44
CA MET A 138 -10.26 4.83 15.49
C MET A 138 -10.54 5.89 14.41
N ALA A 139 -9.55 6.72 14.04
CA ALA A 139 -9.73 7.79 13.06
C ALA A 139 -9.68 7.26 11.61
N VAL A 140 -8.62 6.56 11.21
CA VAL A 140 -8.51 6.09 9.82
C VAL A 140 -9.46 4.94 9.48
N SER A 141 -9.97 4.20 10.48
CA SER A 141 -11.01 3.19 10.25
C SER A 141 -12.33 3.78 9.75
N GLN A 142 -12.58 5.07 10.01
CA GLN A 142 -13.75 5.79 9.48
C GLN A 142 -13.72 5.93 7.95
N LEU A 143 -12.55 5.77 7.33
CA LEU A 143 -12.34 5.94 5.90
C LEU A 143 -12.57 4.65 5.09
N SER A 144 -13.01 3.56 5.72
CA SER A 144 -13.13 2.24 5.09
C SER A 144 -14.53 1.66 5.21
N THR A 145 -15.12 1.27 4.08
CA THR A 145 -16.42 0.58 4.03
C THR A 145 -16.34 -0.93 4.32
N ARG A 146 -15.15 -1.54 4.28
CA ARG A 146 -15.00 -3.01 4.41
C ARG A 146 -15.37 -3.54 5.80
N LYS A 147 -15.13 -2.72 6.83
CA LYS A 147 -15.48 -2.99 8.22
C LYS A 147 -15.96 -1.67 8.82
N PRO A 148 -17.24 -1.30 8.60
CA PRO A 148 -17.74 -0.04 9.10
C PRO A 148 -17.60 0.00 10.63
N PRO A 149 -17.21 1.15 11.21
CA PRO A 149 -17.19 1.33 12.65
C PRO A 149 -18.57 1.09 13.29
N ILE A 150 -18.59 0.66 14.55
CA ILE A 150 -19.83 0.54 15.33
C ILE A 150 -20.46 1.94 15.40
N GLY A 151 -21.73 2.06 14.99
CA GLY A 151 -22.43 3.34 14.92
C GLY A 151 -22.26 4.11 13.60
N GLY A 152 -21.55 3.55 12.62
CA GLY A 152 -21.33 4.17 11.31
C GLY A 152 -20.09 5.05 11.24
N CYS A 153 -19.86 5.66 10.07
CA CYS A 153 -18.75 6.59 9.87
C CYS A 153 -19.05 7.95 10.53
N TRP A 154 -18.01 8.66 10.95
CA TRP A 154 -18.16 10.01 11.52
C TRP A 154 -18.83 10.99 10.53
N PRO A 155 -19.63 11.96 11.03
CA PRO A 155 -20.40 12.87 10.18
C PRO A 155 -19.54 13.82 9.33
N ASN A 156 -18.26 13.99 9.67
CA ASN A 156 -17.27 14.77 8.92
C ASN A 156 -16.50 13.93 7.87
N VAL A 157 -16.91 12.70 7.59
CA VAL A 157 -16.30 11.88 6.53
C VAL A 157 -17.21 11.82 5.31
N ARG A 158 -16.64 11.95 4.12
CA ARG A 158 -17.32 11.63 2.85
C ARG A 158 -16.53 10.60 2.07
N LEU A 159 -17.24 9.56 1.63
CA LEU A 159 -16.68 8.53 0.77
C LEU A 159 -17.22 8.73 -0.64
N VAL A 160 -16.32 8.87 -1.61
CA VAL A 160 -16.66 9.01 -3.03
C VAL A 160 -16.46 7.68 -3.76
N PRO A 161 -17.24 7.39 -4.82
CA PRO A 161 -17.04 6.19 -5.60
C PRO A 161 -15.60 6.04 -6.09
N ALA A 162 -15.00 4.88 -5.84
CA ALA A 162 -13.68 4.56 -6.36
C ALA A 162 -13.65 4.55 -7.91
N PRO A 163 -12.55 5.00 -8.54
CA PRO A 163 -12.39 4.92 -9.98
C PRO A 163 -12.34 3.48 -10.49
N ASP A 164 -12.89 3.25 -11.67
CA ASP A 164 -12.99 1.93 -12.32
C ASP A 164 -12.69 2.08 -13.81
N SER A 165 -11.64 1.43 -14.30
CA SER A 165 -11.22 1.53 -15.71
C SER A 165 -11.99 0.59 -16.65
N LEU A 166 -12.87 -0.29 -16.14
CA LEU A 166 -13.63 -1.26 -16.94
C LEU A 166 -15.13 -0.99 -16.94
N LYS A 167 -15.78 -1.00 -15.76
CA LYS A 167 -17.25 -0.95 -15.67
C LYS A 167 -17.79 0.47 -15.77
N ARG A 168 -17.01 1.44 -15.32
CA ARG A 168 -17.37 2.87 -15.30
C ARG A 168 -16.18 3.74 -15.72
N PRO A 169 -15.70 3.60 -16.98
CA PRO A 169 -14.53 4.31 -17.43
C PRO A 169 -14.75 5.81 -17.34
N ASP A 170 -13.75 6.50 -16.78
CA ASP A 170 -13.72 7.95 -16.61
C ASP A 170 -12.38 8.46 -17.16
N PRO A 171 -12.16 8.47 -18.48
CA PRO A 171 -10.83 8.65 -19.07
C PRO A 171 -10.15 9.98 -18.70
N ASP A 172 -10.93 11.02 -18.36
CA ASP A 172 -10.44 12.37 -18.07
C ASP A 172 -10.70 12.84 -16.62
N GLY A 173 -11.13 11.93 -15.75
CA GLY A 173 -11.36 12.16 -14.32
C GLY A 173 -12.54 13.08 -13.99
N THR A 174 -13.38 13.42 -14.97
CA THR A 174 -14.48 14.39 -14.77
C THR A 174 -15.56 13.84 -13.84
N ILE A 175 -15.89 12.54 -13.96
CA ILE A 175 -16.91 11.92 -13.09
C ILE A 175 -16.42 11.90 -11.65
N PHE A 176 -15.18 11.45 -11.42
CA PHE A 176 -14.58 11.44 -10.09
C PHE A 176 -14.49 12.85 -9.50
N THR A 177 -14.10 13.84 -10.31
CA THR A 177 -14.08 15.25 -9.91
C THR A 177 -15.45 15.73 -9.45
N GLY A 178 -16.52 15.37 -10.17
CA GLY A 178 -17.89 15.71 -9.79
C GLY A 178 -18.28 15.13 -8.41
N HIS A 179 -17.88 13.89 -8.13
CA HIS A 179 -18.09 13.28 -6.81
C HIS A 179 -17.31 13.98 -5.71
N VAL A 180 -16.05 14.35 -5.96
CA VAL A 180 -15.21 15.11 -5.01
C VAL A 180 -15.79 16.49 -4.75
N ALA A 181 -16.19 17.23 -5.80
CA ALA A 181 -16.78 18.56 -5.67
C ALA A 181 -18.09 18.53 -4.88
N ARG A 182 -18.94 17.51 -5.10
CA ARG A 182 -20.15 17.30 -4.30
C ARG A 182 -19.81 17.01 -2.83
N ALA A 183 -18.84 16.14 -2.56
CA ALA A 183 -18.41 15.83 -1.20
C ALA A 183 -17.89 17.07 -0.46
N VAL A 184 -17.15 17.94 -1.15
CA VAL A 184 -16.73 19.25 -0.63
C VAL A 184 -17.96 20.09 -0.25
N GLN A 185 -18.93 20.26 -1.15
CA GLN A 185 -20.14 21.04 -0.89
C GLN A 185 -20.92 20.50 0.32
N GLU A 186 -21.04 19.18 0.45
CA GLU A 186 -21.72 18.53 1.57
C GLU A 186 -20.99 18.75 2.90
N LEU A 187 -19.66 18.79 2.91
CA LEU A 187 -18.86 19.07 4.12
C LEU A 187 -18.95 20.54 4.53
N GLU A 188 -18.93 21.46 3.57
CA GLU A 188 -19.12 22.89 3.83
C GLU A 188 -20.54 23.18 4.34
N ALA A 189 -21.58 22.62 3.71
CA ALA A 189 -22.97 22.78 4.14
C ALA A 189 -23.25 22.21 5.54
N ALA A 190 -22.52 21.15 5.93
CA ALA A 190 -22.60 20.56 7.25
C ALA A 190 -21.76 21.30 8.33
N GLY A 191 -21.04 22.36 7.95
CA GLY A 191 -20.24 23.18 8.87
C GLY A 191 -18.88 22.57 9.27
N PHE A 192 -18.47 21.45 8.67
CA PHE A 192 -17.17 20.83 8.95
C PHE A 192 -16.02 21.43 8.13
N GLY A 193 -16.35 21.97 6.95
CA GLY A 193 -15.41 22.38 5.92
C GLY A 193 -14.59 21.22 5.34
N CYS A 194 -13.98 21.40 4.16
CA CYS A 194 -13.04 20.43 3.62
C CYS A 194 -11.61 20.64 4.17
N SER A 195 -11.14 19.74 5.05
CA SER A 195 -9.73 19.70 5.50
C SER A 195 -8.82 19.04 4.48
N GLY A 196 -9.32 18.09 3.70
CA GLY A 196 -8.57 17.50 2.60
C GLY A 196 -9.15 16.24 2.01
N ILE A 197 -8.32 15.60 1.18
CA ILE A 197 -8.57 14.29 0.58
C ILE A 197 -7.39 13.35 0.85
N LEU A 198 -7.68 12.09 1.17
CA LEU A 198 -6.68 11.05 1.42
C LEU A 198 -6.87 9.90 0.43
N LEU A 199 -5.83 9.62 -0.37
CA LEU A 199 -5.87 8.65 -1.46
C LEU A 199 -4.59 7.81 -1.54
N CYS A 200 -4.72 6.56 -1.97
CA CYS A 200 -3.59 5.76 -2.46
C CYS A 200 -3.36 6.08 -3.95
N PRO A 201 -2.19 6.59 -4.37
CA PRO A 201 -1.94 6.95 -5.78
C PRO A 201 -2.02 5.80 -6.81
N MET A 202 -2.02 4.55 -6.34
CA MET A 202 -2.26 3.37 -7.18
C MET A 202 -3.68 2.84 -7.10
N PHE A 203 -4.54 3.36 -6.21
CA PHE A 203 -5.87 2.82 -5.97
C PHE A 203 -5.83 1.29 -5.76
N ALA A 204 -4.85 0.86 -4.95
CA ALA A 204 -4.46 -0.54 -4.81
C ALA A 204 -5.53 -1.42 -4.15
N ASN A 205 -6.36 -0.85 -3.28
CA ASN A 205 -7.45 -1.61 -2.65
C ASN A 205 -8.71 -1.62 -3.52
N GLU A 206 -8.89 -0.53 -4.27
CA GLU A 206 -9.98 -0.24 -5.17
C GLU A 206 -9.95 -1.17 -6.40
N GLY A 207 -8.77 -1.53 -6.90
CA GLY A 207 -8.62 -2.52 -7.97
C GLY A 207 -7.50 -2.25 -8.96
N LEU A 208 -6.58 -1.33 -8.67
CA LEU A 208 -5.51 -0.89 -9.58
C LEU A 208 -6.04 -0.35 -10.93
N PRO A 209 -7.05 0.52 -10.97
CA PRO A 209 -7.54 1.07 -12.25
C PRO A 209 -6.40 1.68 -13.08
N SER A 210 -6.49 1.53 -14.40
CA SER A 210 -5.56 2.17 -15.33
C SER A 210 -5.95 3.63 -15.50
N LEU A 211 -5.20 4.52 -14.83
CA LEU A 211 -5.44 5.96 -14.83
C LEU A 211 -4.25 6.69 -15.45
N PRO A 212 -4.47 7.60 -16.43
CA PRO A 212 -3.39 8.36 -17.04
C PRO A 212 -2.81 9.41 -16.07
N PRO A 213 -1.56 9.87 -16.29
CA PRO A 213 -1.04 11.04 -15.58
C PRO A 213 -1.97 12.25 -15.75
N GLY A 214 -2.15 13.04 -14.69
CA GLY A 214 -3.02 14.23 -14.67
C GLY A 214 -4.51 13.93 -14.47
N TRP A 215 -4.90 12.66 -14.36
CA TRP A 215 -6.30 12.25 -14.12
C TRP A 215 -6.92 12.88 -12.85
N LEU A 216 -6.09 13.14 -11.82
CA LEU A 216 -6.52 13.76 -10.57
C LEU A 216 -6.54 15.29 -10.57
N ASP A 217 -6.05 15.96 -11.62
CA ASP A 217 -5.75 17.40 -11.58
C ASP A 217 -6.98 18.25 -11.21
N LYS A 218 -8.12 17.97 -11.85
CA LYS A 218 -9.37 18.69 -11.59
C LYS A 218 -9.89 18.44 -10.17
N ALA A 219 -9.78 17.21 -9.67
CA ALA A 219 -10.19 16.86 -8.30
C ALA A 219 -9.28 17.53 -7.25
N VAL A 220 -7.97 17.52 -7.48
CA VAL A 220 -6.98 18.21 -6.63
C VAL A 220 -7.22 19.72 -6.62
N ALA A 221 -7.51 20.32 -7.78
CA ALA A 221 -7.88 21.72 -7.87
C ALA A 221 -9.15 22.05 -7.08
N ALA A 222 -10.17 21.18 -7.12
CA ALA A 222 -11.41 21.36 -6.36
C ALA A 222 -11.17 21.32 -4.83
N ILE A 223 -10.32 20.40 -4.34
CA ILE A 223 -9.94 20.33 -2.93
C ILE A 223 -9.22 21.61 -2.49
N ARG A 224 -8.24 22.07 -3.28
CA ARG A 224 -7.47 23.29 -2.98
C ARG A 224 -8.31 24.55 -3.05
N ALA A 225 -9.26 24.63 -3.98
CA ALA A 225 -10.20 25.75 -4.08
C ALA A 225 -11.09 25.86 -2.82
N ALA A 226 -11.36 24.74 -2.15
CA ALA A 226 -12.04 24.71 -0.86
C ALA A 226 -11.10 24.96 0.34
N GLY A 227 -9.81 25.23 0.11
CA GLY A 227 -8.80 25.38 1.16
C GLY A 227 -8.36 24.07 1.83
N GLY A 228 -8.72 22.92 1.26
CA GLY A 228 -8.27 21.61 1.72
C GLY A 228 -6.87 21.24 1.19
N ILE A 229 -6.25 20.23 1.80
CA ILE A 229 -4.97 19.67 1.34
C ILE A 229 -5.10 18.25 0.78
N VAL A 230 -4.10 17.81 0.01
CA VAL A 230 -4.02 16.47 -0.58
C VAL A 230 -3.01 15.63 0.18
N ILE A 231 -3.46 14.44 0.63
CA ILE A 231 -2.66 13.45 1.34
C ILE A 231 -2.47 12.23 0.42
N ALA A 232 -1.22 11.91 0.09
CA ALA A 232 -0.85 10.72 -0.66
C ALA A 232 -0.43 9.59 0.29
N ASP A 233 -1.22 8.52 0.35
CA ASP A 233 -0.86 7.28 1.04
C ASP A 233 0.03 6.41 0.13
N GLU A 234 1.34 6.53 0.32
CA GLU A 234 2.40 5.82 -0.40
C GLU A 234 2.73 4.44 0.21
N VAL A 235 1.93 3.94 1.16
CA VAL A 235 2.19 2.66 1.83
C VAL A 235 2.12 1.46 0.86
N GLN A 236 1.35 1.56 -0.23
CA GLN A 236 1.33 0.55 -1.30
C GLN A 236 2.27 0.89 -2.47
N PRO A 237 2.26 2.13 -3.01
CA PRO A 237 3.00 2.45 -4.24
C PRO A 237 4.38 3.07 -4.07
N GLY A 238 4.80 3.45 -2.87
CA GLY A 238 6.09 4.12 -2.66
C GLY A 238 7.31 3.21 -2.83
N PHE A 239 8.49 3.80 -2.62
CA PHE A 239 9.79 3.13 -2.64
C PHE A 239 10.11 2.41 -3.98
N GLY A 240 9.77 3.05 -5.10
CA GLY A 240 10.12 2.56 -6.43
C GLY A 240 9.23 1.44 -6.97
N ARG A 241 8.15 1.08 -6.27
CA ARG A 241 7.24 -0.03 -6.65
C ARG A 241 6.75 0.08 -8.09
N ALA A 242 6.45 1.30 -8.54
CA ALA A 242 5.97 1.58 -9.89
C ALA A 242 7.04 1.37 -10.98
N GLY A 243 8.31 1.29 -10.61
CA GLY A 243 9.46 1.21 -11.52
C GLY A 243 9.77 2.53 -12.23
N SER A 244 8.77 3.18 -12.81
CA SER A 244 8.96 4.47 -13.51
C SER A 244 9.29 5.64 -12.57
N HIS A 245 8.81 5.59 -11.33
CA HIS A 245 8.97 6.65 -10.33
C HIS A 245 9.20 6.05 -8.95
N PHE A 246 9.86 6.83 -8.07
CA PHE A 246 10.06 6.43 -6.68
C PHE A 246 8.76 6.48 -5.87
N TRP A 247 7.89 7.47 -6.15
CA TRP A 247 6.60 7.66 -5.50
C TRP A 247 5.43 7.53 -6.48
N GLY A 248 4.30 7.00 -5.98
CA GLY A 248 3.09 6.79 -6.76
C GLY A 248 2.39 8.09 -7.18
N HIS A 249 2.44 9.15 -6.36
CA HIS A 249 1.85 10.43 -6.71
C HIS A 249 2.54 11.09 -7.91
N ASP A 250 3.86 10.99 -8.00
CA ASP A 250 4.63 11.48 -9.15
C ASP A 250 4.24 10.71 -10.42
N ARG A 251 4.09 9.38 -10.34
CA ARG A 251 3.61 8.55 -11.45
C ARG A 251 2.22 8.99 -11.94
N LEU A 252 1.32 9.35 -11.03
CA LEU A 252 -0.03 9.80 -11.37
C LEU A 252 -0.11 11.30 -11.72
N GLY A 253 0.98 12.04 -11.50
CA GLY A 253 1.16 13.42 -11.95
C GLY A 253 0.61 14.50 -11.02
N PHE A 254 0.47 14.25 -9.72
CA PHE A 254 -0.03 15.27 -8.78
C PHE A 254 0.93 15.55 -7.62
N ALA A 255 0.88 16.77 -7.10
CA ALA A 255 1.71 17.25 -5.98
C ALA A 255 0.92 17.20 -4.66
N PRO A 256 1.23 16.31 -3.70
CA PRO A 256 0.60 16.31 -2.38
C PRO A 256 1.25 17.30 -1.42
N GLU A 257 0.50 17.75 -0.42
CA GLU A 257 1.04 18.48 0.73
C GLU A 257 1.60 17.55 1.81
N VAL A 258 1.05 16.34 1.90
CA VAL A 258 1.44 15.32 2.90
C VAL A 258 1.58 13.97 2.23
N VAL A 259 2.68 13.27 2.52
CA VAL A 259 2.96 11.92 2.04
C VAL A 259 3.07 10.98 3.23
N VAL A 260 2.32 9.89 3.21
CA VAL A 260 2.30 8.86 4.26
C VAL A 260 2.99 7.60 3.77
N MET A 261 3.82 7.01 4.61
CA MET A 261 4.58 5.79 4.31
C MET A 261 4.63 4.82 5.49
N GLY A 262 4.93 3.56 5.19
CA GLY A 262 4.92 2.44 6.12
C GLY A 262 5.43 1.20 5.42
N LYS A 263 4.83 0.02 5.69
CA LYS A 263 5.07 -1.27 5.01
C LYS A 263 6.53 -1.48 4.51
N PRO A 264 6.91 -1.12 3.26
CA PRO A 264 8.26 -1.40 2.75
C PRO A 264 9.40 -0.65 3.44
N ILE A 265 9.12 0.48 4.11
CA ILE A 265 10.10 1.47 4.60
C ILE A 265 11.30 0.90 5.36
N ALA A 266 11.14 -0.22 6.07
CA ALA A 266 12.19 -0.81 6.89
C ALA A 266 12.21 -2.36 6.81
N ASN A 267 11.83 -2.92 5.66
CA ASN A 267 11.90 -4.36 5.34
C ASN A 267 11.21 -5.29 6.37
N GLY A 268 10.18 -4.81 7.07
CA GLY A 268 9.46 -5.55 8.12
C GLY A 268 9.73 -5.10 9.55
N HIS A 269 10.75 -4.27 9.79
CA HIS A 269 10.88 -3.59 11.08
C HIS A 269 9.72 -2.57 11.26
N PRO A 270 9.09 -2.44 12.44
CA PRO A 270 7.96 -1.54 12.64
C PRO A 270 8.34 -0.07 12.48
N VAL A 271 8.11 0.46 11.28
CA VAL A 271 8.35 1.86 10.94
C VAL A 271 7.21 2.36 10.05
N GLY A 272 6.79 3.58 10.31
CA GLY A 272 6.04 4.42 9.39
C GLY A 272 6.65 5.82 9.37
N ALA A 273 6.16 6.68 8.49
CA ALA A 273 6.49 8.09 8.54
C ALA A 273 5.43 8.92 7.81
N VAL A 274 5.40 10.21 8.14
CA VAL A 274 4.67 11.23 7.41
C VAL A 274 5.65 12.33 7.01
N ALA A 275 5.75 12.59 5.72
CA ALA A 275 6.56 13.65 5.14
C ALA A 275 5.65 14.78 4.67
N THR A 276 6.07 16.02 4.86
CA THR A 276 5.28 17.18 4.47
C THR A 276 6.15 18.42 4.21
N ARG A 277 5.52 19.48 3.72
CA ARG A 277 6.13 20.80 3.55
C ARG A 277 6.36 21.49 4.91
N PRO A 278 7.32 22.42 5.00
CA PRO A 278 7.60 23.14 6.24
C PRO A 278 6.42 23.91 6.84
N ASP A 279 5.56 24.51 6.01
CA ASP A 279 4.40 25.29 6.46
C ASP A 279 3.34 24.40 7.14
N VAL A 280 3.06 23.23 6.56
CA VAL A 280 2.13 22.24 7.14
C VAL A 280 2.70 21.62 8.42
N MET A 281 4.00 21.31 8.44
CA MET A 281 4.67 20.82 9.65
C MET A 281 4.61 21.86 10.78
N ALA A 282 4.86 23.13 10.46
CA ALA A 282 4.79 24.23 11.43
C ALA A 282 3.38 24.38 12.00
N ALA A 283 2.34 24.36 11.15
CA ALA A 283 0.95 24.38 11.60
C ALA A 283 0.64 23.21 12.56
N PHE A 284 1.05 21.99 12.22
CA PHE A 284 0.85 20.81 13.06
C PHE A 284 1.55 20.93 14.42
N ARG A 285 2.83 21.34 14.44
CA ARG A 285 3.62 21.46 15.68
C ARG A 285 3.14 22.60 16.57
N ASN A 286 2.57 23.66 16.00
CA ASN A 286 1.96 24.76 16.76
C ASN A 286 0.60 24.34 17.35
N ALA A 287 -0.21 23.61 16.59
CA ALA A 287 -1.54 23.17 17.04
C ALA A 287 -1.47 22.04 18.07
N PHE A 288 -0.45 21.17 17.99
CA PHE A 288 -0.38 19.96 18.79
C PHE A 288 1.00 19.70 19.38
N SER A 289 1.03 19.46 20.69
CA SER A 289 2.21 18.88 21.35
C SER A 289 2.28 17.38 21.03
N TYR A 290 3.10 17.02 20.03
CA TYR A 290 3.25 15.64 19.55
C TYR A 290 4.63 15.09 19.88
N PHE A 291 4.64 13.88 20.44
CA PHE A 291 5.84 13.07 20.62
C PHE A 291 5.50 11.59 20.50
N ASN A 292 6.36 10.82 19.82
CA ASN A 292 6.26 9.37 19.71
C ASN A 292 7.53 8.75 20.32
N THR A 293 7.36 7.95 21.37
CA THR A 293 8.47 7.35 22.12
C THR A 293 9.40 6.52 21.24
N PHE A 294 8.85 5.79 20.26
CA PHE A 294 9.61 4.89 19.38
C PHE A 294 9.83 5.49 17.99
N GLY A 295 9.01 6.46 17.58
CA GLY A 295 9.14 7.13 16.30
C GLY A 295 10.53 7.77 16.14
N GLY A 296 11.31 7.24 15.20
CA GLY A 296 12.66 7.73 14.88
C GLY A 296 13.75 7.29 15.85
N ASN A 297 13.55 6.19 16.60
CA ASN A 297 14.64 5.60 17.38
C ASN A 297 15.82 5.15 16.48
N PRO A 298 17.05 5.07 17.02
CA PRO A 298 18.24 4.76 16.22
C PRO A 298 18.16 3.45 15.42
N VAL A 299 17.59 2.38 15.99
CA VAL A 299 17.51 1.07 15.31
C VAL A 299 16.55 1.12 14.13
N SER A 300 15.40 1.76 14.30
CA SER A 300 14.44 1.97 13.22
C SER A 300 14.99 2.86 12.11
N ALA A 301 15.74 3.91 12.46
CA ALA A 301 16.41 4.77 11.47
C ALA A 301 17.47 3.99 10.68
N ALA A 302 18.29 3.16 11.36
CA ALA A 302 19.30 2.32 10.71
C ALA A 302 18.66 1.28 9.75
N ALA A 303 17.56 0.64 10.17
CA ALA A 303 16.83 -0.29 9.32
C ALA A 303 16.27 0.39 8.05
N ALA A 304 15.66 1.56 8.22
CA ALA A 304 15.05 2.30 7.11
C ALA A 304 16.10 2.89 6.15
N LEU A 305 17.22 3.40 6.69
CA LEU A 305 18.34 3.87 5.87
C LEU A 305 18.93 2.73 5.04
N ALA A 306 19.18 1.56 5.65
CA ALA A 306 19.69 0.40 4.92
C ALA A 306 18.77 -0.03 3.77
N VAL A 307 17.44 0.10 3.92
CA VAL A 307 16.49 -0.16 2.83
C VAL A 307 16.65 0.84 1.69
N LEU A 308 16.72 2.14 1.98
CA LEU A 308 16.92 3.16 0.94
C LEU A 308 18.22 2.94 0.16
N GLU A 309 19.31 2.62 0.87
CA GLU A 309 20.58 2.34 0.23
C GLU A 309 20.53 1.08 -0.64
N VAL A 310 19.89 0.01 -0.18
CA VAL A 310 19.75 -1.23 -0.97
C VAL A 310 18.91 -0.99 -2.23
N ILE A 311 17.81 -0.23 -2.13
CA ILE A 311 17.00 0.13 -3.30
C ILE A 311 17.86 0.81 -4.37
N ARG A 312 18.71 1.77 -3.96
CA ARG A 312 19.62 2.50 -4.85
C ARG A 312 20.73 1.60 -5.39
N ASP A 313 21.47 0.94 -4.51
CA ASP A 313 22.71 0.25 -4.85
C ASP A 313 22.46 -1.01 -5.71
N GLU A 314 21.31 -1.67 -5.53
CA GLU A 314 20.92 -2.85 -6.29
C GLU A 314 20.01 -2.54 -7.48
N GLY A 315 19.75 -1.25 -7.76
CA GLY A 315 18.94 -0.81 -8.90
C GLY A 315 17.53 -1.41 -8.89
N LEU A 316 16.88 -1.45 -7.73
CA LEU A 316 15.64 -2.18 -7.55
C LEU A 316 14.44 -1.52 -8.24
N GLN A 317 14.46 -0.19 -8.38
CA GLN A 317 13.45 0.54 -9.15
C GLN A 317 13.57 0.21 -10.64
N GLU A 318 14.79 0.19 -11.18
CA GLU A 318 15.08 -0.19 -12.56
C GLU A 318 14.73 -1.65 -12.82
N ASN A 319 15.02 -2.53 -11.86
CA ASN A 319 14.57 -3.93 -11.91
C ASN A 319 13.04 -4.02 -12.01
N ALA A 320 12.31 -3.23 -11.22
CA ALA A 320 10.86 -3.24 -11.26
C ALA A 320 10.32 -2.79 -12.63
N ALA A 321 10.92 -1.78 -13.27
CA ALA A 321 10.57 -1.36 -14.62
C ALA A 321 10.84 -2.46 -15.66
N ARG A 322 12.03 -3.08 -15.62
CA ARG A 322 12.42 -4.16 -16.53
C ARG A 322 11.49 -5.37 -16.45
N VAL A 323 11.23 -5.85 -15.23
CA VAL A 323 10.36 -7.01 -15.01
C VAL A 323 8.91 -6.69 -15.33
N SER A 324 8.45 -5.47 -15.05
CA SER A 324 7.10 -5.03 -15.42
C SER A 324 6.86 -5.08 -16.92
N ALA A 325 7.83 -4.66 -17.73
CA ALA A 325 7.75 -4.76 -19.19
C ALA A 325 7.66 -6.22 -19.67
N HIS A 326 8.45 -7.12 -19.08
CA HIS A 326 8.40 -8.55 -19.39
C HIS A 326 7.05 -9.20 -19.02
N VAL A 327 6.57 -8.96 -17.79
CA VAL A 327 5.28 -9.48 -17.32
C VAL A 327 4.12 -8.94 -18.16
N ALA A 328 4.17 -7.66 -18.58
CA ALA A 328 3.14 -7.07 -19.43
C ALA A 328 3.01 -7.83 -20.77
N GLN A 329 4.14 -8.23 -21.40
CA GLN A 329 4.13 -9.03 -22.62
C GLN A 329 3.51 -10.42 -22.39
N ARG A 330 3.85 -11.08 -21.27
CA ARG A 330 3.28 -12.37 -20.88
C ARG A 330 1.77 -12.27 -20.59
N MET A 331 1.33 -11.20 -19.92
CA MET A 331 -0.09 -10.97 -19.61
C MET A 331 -0.92 -10.64 -20.84
N ALA A 332 -0.35 -9.96 -21.85
CA ALA A 332 -1.06 -9.58 -23.07
C ALA A 332 -1.54 -10.79 -23.91
N VAL A 333 -0.89 -11.95 -23.77
CA VAL A 333 -1.26 -13.20 -24.45
C VAL A 333 -2.04 -14.17 -23.55
N LEU A 334 -2.30 -13.78 -22.29
CA LEU A 334 -3.08 -14.57 -21.35
C LEU A 334 -4.53 -14.64 -21.83
N SER A 335 -5.12 -15.84 -21.89
CA SER A 335 -6.49 -16.03 -22.34
C SER A 335 -7.25 -16.97 -21.42
N HIS A 336 -8.45 -16.54 -21.02
CA HIS A 336 -9.40 -17.34 -20.26
C HIS A 336 -10.81 -16.74 -20.45
N PRO A 337 -11.89 -17.54 -20.54
CA PRO A 337 -13.25 -17.03 -20.82
C PRO A 337 -13.74 -15.96 -19.82
N LEU A 338 -13.30 -16.06 -18.56
CA LEU A 338 -13.65 -15.10 -17.51
C LEU A 338 -12.71 -13.89 -17.42
N LEU A 339 -11.55 -13.90 -18.08
CA LEU A 339 -10.60 -12.79 -18.02
C LEU A 339 -11.19 -11.57 -18.74
N ARG A 340 -11.04 -10.39 -18.13
CA ARG A 340 -11.55 -9.12 -18.69
C ARG A 340 -10.45 -8.10 -18.92
N ASP A 341 -9.45 -8.07 -18.05
CA ASP A 341 -8.38 -7.08 -18.11
C ASP A 341 -7.13 -7.56 -17.39
N THR A 342 -5.98 -7.04 -17.81
CA THR A 342 -4.70 -7.25 -17.14
C THR A 342 -4.00 -5.91 -16.95
N ARG A 343 -3.35 -5.75 -15.80
CA ARG A 343 -2.79 -4.47 -15.36
C ARG A 343 -1.37 -4.68 -14.88
N SER A 344 -0.46 -3.81 -15.30
CA SER A 344 0.94 -3.83 -14.90
C SER A 344 1.38 -2.41 -14.52
N ASN A 345 1.75 -2.21 -13.26
CA ASN A 345 2.21 -0.93 -12.73
C ASN A 345 3.50 -1.16 -11.92
N GLY A 346 4.63 -1.35 -12.62
CA GLY A 346 5.86 -1.80 -11.99
C GLY A 346 5.72 -3.21 -11.45
N LEU A 347 6.23 -3.50 -10.25
CA LEU A 347 6.04 -4.80 -9.58
C LEU A 347 4.72 -4.86 -8.81
N PHE A 348 3.62 -4.42 -9.44
CA PHE A 348 2.27 -4.59 -8.95
C PHE A 348 1.36 -4.89 -10.14
N PHE A 349 0.94 -6.15 -10.25
CA PHE A 349 0.15 -6.67 -11.35
C PHE A 349 -1.25 -7.09 -10.91
N GLY A 350 -2.18 -7.00 -11.84
CA GLY A 350 -3.54 -7.48 -11.67
C GLY A 350 -4.07 -8.20 -12.91
N ALA A 351 -4.96 -9.16 -12.67
CA ALA A 351 -5.77 -9.79 -13.70
C ALA A 351 -7.21 -9.86 -13.17
N GLU A 352 -8.14 -9.22 -13.86
CA GLU A 352 -9.53 -9.09 -13.43
C GLU A 352 -10.44 -10.08 -14.16
N PHE A 353 -11.29 -10.78 -13.39
CA PHE A 353 -12.18 -11.80 -13.90
C PHE A 353 -13.65 -11.48 -13.61
N SER A 354 -14.53 -11.70 -14.57
CA SER A 354 -15.98 -11.55 -14.41
C SER A 354 -16.72 -12.70 -15.09
N LEU A 355 -17.90 -13.03 -14.58
CA LEU A 355 -18.85 -13.95 -15.22
C LEU A 355 -19.44 -13.31 -16.49
N ASP A 356 -20.21 -14.08 -17.25
CA ASP A 356 -20.82 -13.63 -18.51
C ASP A 356 -21.91 -12.58 -18.28
N ASP A 357 -22.56 -12.59 -17.12
CA ASP A 357 -23.53 -11.59 -16.68
C ASP A 357 -22.89 -10.31 -16.10
N GLY A 358 -21.56 -10.21 -16.11
CA GLY A 358 -20.80 -9.07 -15.60
C GLY A 358 -20.56 -9.07 -14.07
N GLN A 359 -21.04 -10.08 -13.35
CA GLN A 359 -20.77 -10.22 -11.92
C GLN A 359 -19.29 -10.56 -11.65
N PRO A 360 -18.70 -10.10 -10.53
CA PRO A 360 -17.35 -10.48 -10.13
C PRO A 360 -17.18 -12.01 -10.06
N ALA A 361 -16.14 -12.56 -10.69
CA ALA A 361 -15.84 -13.99 -10.61
C ALA A 361 -15.12 -14.36 -9.30
N THR A 362 -15.70 -13.99 -8.16
CA THR A 362 -15.09 -14.06 -6.82
C THR A 362 -14.66 -15.48 -6.44
N ARG A 363 -15.55 -16.46 -6.62
CA ARG A 363 -15.28 -17.86 -6.28
C ARG A 363 -14.16 -18.44 -7.15
N PHE A 364 -14.23 -18.18 -8.46
CA PHE A 364 -13.19 -18.59 -9.40
C PHE A 364 -11.82 -18.03 -8.99
N CYS A 365 -11.73 -16.75 -8.65
CA CYS A 365 -10.46 -16.14 -8.24
C CYS A 365 -9.95 -16.73 -6.91
N ALA A 366 -10.83 -17.04 -5.97
CA ALA A 366 -10.44 -17.73 -4.73
C ALA A 366 -9.87 -19.13 -5.02
N ASP A 367 -10.52 -19.89 -5.90
CA ASP A 367 -10.08 -21.23 -6.29
C ASP A 367 -8.76 -21.18 -7.08
N LEU A 368 -8.59 -20.17 -7.94
CA LEU A 368 -7.35 -19.93 -8.69
C LEU A 368 -6.17 -19.60 -7.75
N VAL A 369 -6.40 -18.80 -6.71
CA VAL A 369 -5.38 -18.53 -5.68
C VAL A 369 -4.95 -19.82 -4.98
N GLU A 370 -5.88 -20.69 -4.60
CA GLU A 370 -5.53 -21.99 -4.00
C GLU A 370 -4.74 -22.88 -4.98
N ALA A 371 -5.10 -22.86 -6.26
CA ALA A 371 -4.37 -23.59 -7.30
C ALA A 371 -2.93 -23.08 -7.49
N MET A 372 -2.70 -21.77 -7.31
CA MET A 372 -1.37 -21.16 -7.33
C MET A 372 -0.55 -21.51 -6.09
N VAL A 373 -1.16 -21.52 -4.90
CA VAL A 373 -0.49 -21.93 -3.65
C VAL A 373 -0.05 -23.38 -3.72
N ALA A 374 -0.90 -24.27 -4.24
CA ALA A 374 -0.55 -25.68 -4.47
C ALA A 374 0.64 -25.86 -5.43
N ARG A 375 0.94 -24.85 -6.26
CA ARG A 375 2.08 -24.80 -7.19
C ARG A 375 3.29 -24.05 -6.63
N GLY A 376 3.27 -23.71 -5.35
CA GLY A 376 4.36 -23.01 -4.70
C GLY A 376 4.42 -21.52 -5.07
N VAL A 377 3.28 -20.84 -5.27
CA VAL A 377 3.23 -19.39 -5.51
C VAL A 377 2.24 -18.73 -4.57
N LEU A 378 2.71 -17.79 -3.75
CA LEU A 378 1.86 -17.05 -2.82
C LEU A 378 1.37 -15.75 -3.46
N MET A 379 0.07 -15.66 -3.68
CA MET A 379 -0.60 -14.45 -4.15
C MET A 379 -1.99 -14.35 -3.52
N ASN A 380 -2.76 -13.30 -3.84
CA ASN A 380 -4.12 -13.13 -3.31
C ASN A 380 -4.99 -12.35 -4.30
N VAL A 381 -6.13 -11.82 -3.83
CA VAL A 381 -7.06 -10.98 -4.59
C VAL A 381 -7.26 -9.59 -3.97
N ILE A 382 -7.71 -8.63 -4.77
CA ILE A 382 -8.11 -7.26 -4.41
C ILE A 382 -9.42 -6.86 -5.10
N GLY A 383 -9.82 -5.59 -4.96
CA GLY A 383 -11.09 -5.05 -5.43
C GLY A 383 -12.25 -5.34 -4.49
N ALA A 384 -13.32 -4.55 -4.60
CA ALA A 384 -14.54 -4.76 -3.82
C ALA A 384 -15.18 -6.14 -4.06
N GLY A 385 -15.16 -6.61 -5.31
CA GLY A 385 -15.65 -7.92 -5.72
C GLY A 385 -14.71 -9.09 -5.45
N ARG A 386 -13.48 -8.84 -4.95
CA ARG A 386 -12.45 -9.88 -4.73
C ARG A 386 -12.19 -10.75 -5.96
N ASN A 387 -12.29 -10.17 -7.15
CA ASN A 387 -12.21 -10.82 -8.46
C ASN A 387 -11.00 -10.36 -9.28
N ILE A 388 -10.05 -9.67 -8.65
CA ILE A 388 -8.82 -9.18 -9.28
C ILE A 388 -7.65 -9.85 -8.59
N LEU A 389 -6.85 -10.61 -9.32
CA LEU A 389 -5.60 -11.16 -8.77
C LEU A 389 -4.70 -10.02 -8.33
N LYS A 390 -4.08 -10.15 -7.16
CA LYS A 390 -3.05 -9.26 -6.63
C LYS A 390 -1.74 -10.00 -6.63
N ILE A 391 -0.84 -9.55 -7.50
CA ILE A 391 0.52 -10.04 -7.62
C ILE A 391 1.44 -8.86 -7.35
N ARG A 392 2.18 -8.93 -6.26
CA ARG A 392 3.04 -7.84 -5.80
C ARG A 392 4.21 -8.39 -4.97
N PRO A 393 5.26 -8.89 -5.65
CA PRO A 393 6.39 -9.54 -5.00
C PRO A 393 7.32 -8.54 -4.27
N PRO A 394 8.33 -9.00 -3.52
CA PRO A 394 9.50 -8.17 -3.16
C PRO A 394 10.17 -7.54 -4.40
N MET A 395 10.90 -6.44 -4.23
CA MET A 395 11.57 -5.75 -5.33
C MET A 395 12.73 -6.49 -6.02
N PRO A 396 13.49 -7.40 -5.38
CA PRO A 396 14.52 -8.19 -6.10
C PRO A 396 13.93 -9.34 -6.93
N PHE A 397 12.65 -9.27 -7.30
CA PHE A 397 11.99 -10.26 -8.16
C PHE A 397 12.52 -10.16 -9.59
N SER A 398 13.07 -11.24 -10.14
CA SER A 398 13.72 -11.28 -11.45
C SER A 398 12.78 -11.70 -12.58
N ILE A 399 13.30 -11.71 -13.81
CA ILE A 399 12.60 -12.22 -15.00
C ILE A 399 12.32 -13.72 -14.86
N GLU A 400 13.26 -14.50 -14.33
CA GLU A 400 13.09 -15.94 -14.12
C GLU A 400 11.97 -16.23 -13.10
N ASN A 401 11.85 -15.39 -12.06
CA ASN A 401 10.74 -15.48 -11.11
C ASN A 401 9.40 -15.12 -11.78
N ALA A 402 9.41 -14.14 -12.69
CA ALA A 402 8.23 -13.78 -13.48
C ALA A 402 7.80 -14.91 -14.40
N ASP A 403 8.74 -15.58 -15.09
CA ASP A 403 8.43 -16.74 -15.90
C ASP A 403 7.89 -17.90 -15.05
N TYR A 404 8.54 -18.17 -13.91
CA TYR A 404 8.06 -19.18 -12.95
C TYR A 404 6.61 -18.93 -12.52
N LEU A 405 6.26 -17.67 -12.23
CA LEU A 405 4.90 -17.24 -11.88
C LEU A 405 3.94 -17.43 -13.07
N MET A 406 4.28 -16.92 -14.24
CA MET A 406 3.38 -16.90 -15.40
C MET A 406 3.10 -18.30 -15.93
N ASP A 407 4.12 -19.17 -15.99
CA ASP A 407 3.95 -20.57 -16.43
C ASP A 407 2.96 -21.32 -15.51
N ARG A 408 3.04 -21.08 -14.20
CA ARG A 408 2.12 -21.68 -13.22
C ARG A 408 0.72 -21.09 -13.29
N LEU A 409 0.61 -19.78 -13.55
CA LEU A 409 -0.67 -19.11 -13.71
C LEU A 409 -1.41 -19.65 -14.95
N GLU A 410 -0.71 -19.82 -16.07
CA GLU A 410 -1.29 -20.41 -17.29
C GLU A 410 -1.82 -21.83 -17.05
N ILE A 411 -1.05 -22.68 -16.34
CA ILE A 411 -1.50 -24.02 -15.95
C ILE A 411 -2.73 -23.93 -15.03
N ALA A 412 -2.66 -23.08 -13.99
CA ALA A 412 -3.73 -22.96 -13.01
C ALA A 412 -5.03 -22.43 -13.64
N LEU A 413 -4.96 -21.53 -14.62
CA LEU A 413 -6.12 -21.04 -15.36
C LEU A 413 -6.80 -22.14 -16.19
N ARG A 414 -6.03 -23.08 -16.77
CA ARG A 414 -6.61 -24.20 -17.54
C ARG A 414 -7.31 -25.22 -16.65
N GLU A 415 -6.80 -25.43 -15.44
CA GLU A 415 -7.30 -26.46 -14.53
C GLU A 415 -8.38 -25.97 -13.55
N THR A 416 -8.40 -24.68 -13.24
CA THR A 416 -9.38 -24.11 -12.33
C THR A 416 -10.75 -24.10 -13.00
N ARG A 417 -11.68 -24.90 -12.48
CA ARG A 417 -13.02 -25.03 -13.05
C ARG A 417 -13.80 -23.73 -12.88
N VAL A 418 -14.50 -23.32 -13.93
CA VAL A 418 -15.58 -22.34 -13.83
C VAL A 418 -16.77 -23.06 -13.20
N ALA A 419 -17.18 -22.66 -12.00
CA ALA A 419 -18.41 -23.17 -11.42
C ALA A 419 -19.58 -22.71 -12.30
N ALA A 420 -20.43 -23.67 -12.71
CA ALA A 420 -21.65 -23.41 -13.48
C ALA A 420 -22.65 -22.55 -12.70
#